data_AF-A0A6C0BTP8-F1
#
_entry.id   AF-A0A6C0BTP8-F1
#
_cell.length_a   1.000
_cell.length_b   1.000
_cell.length_c   1.000
_cell.angle_alpha   90.00
_cell.angle_beta   90.00
_cell.angle_gamma   90.00
#
_symmetry.space_group_name_H-M   'P 1'
#
loop_
_entity.id
_entity.type
_entity.pdbx_description
1 polymer ?
#
loop_
_entity_poly.entity_id
_entity_poly.type
_entity_poly.pdbx_seq_one_letter_code
_entity_poly.pdbx_strand_id
1 'polypeptide(L)'
;MVNMIKDIESTIINHVESIIHTLSKKYNFDSSEAINFISNYSNINENTNSEQFNEKVGIFSVVDEISQISNNSRHEADDNVSVEPEKKKRGRPRKMNNDTNDQDKPKKKRGRPKKENKVTIVTDTEDEKEEKYQKTTDEIISSSITSSEPISSNDELDEENLSDLEIDVENWTWKGDKYLRDTKGNVYCVNTHEKMGIYDQERDIIIIKN
;
A
#
# COMPACT_ATOMS: atom_id res chain seq x y z
N MET A 1 22.12 38.13 -9.65
CA MET A 1 21.09 37.10 -9.92
C MET A 1 21.73 35.76 -10.25
N VAL A 2 22.66 35.67 -11.22
CA VAL A 2 23.35 34.41 -11.58
C VAL A 2 24.05 33.72 -10.40
N ASN A 3 24.75 34.46 -9.52
CA ASN A 3 25.42 33.85 -8.36
C ASN A 3 24.43 33.24 -7.35
N MET A 4 23.31 33.93 -7.11
CA MET A 4 22.26 33.45 -6.20
C MET A 4 21.63 32.14 -6.69
N ILE A 5 21.48 31.98 -8.01
CA ILE A 5 20.97 30.73 -8.59
C ILE A 5 21.93 29.57 -8.30
N LYS A 6 23.23 29.78 -8.51
CA LYS A 6 24.27 28.77 -8.22
C LYS A 6 24.33 28.41 -6.74
N ASP A 7 24.18 29.40 -5.86
CA ASP A 7 24.18 29.17 -4.41
C ASP A 7 22.98 28.32 -3.98
N ILE A 8 21.80 28.58 -4.57
CA ILE A 8 20.59 27.78 -4.34
C ILE A 8 20.79 26.35 -4.87
N GLU A 9 21.29 26.18 -6.09
CA GLU A 9 21.57 24.87 -6.69
C GLU A 9 22.54 24.06 -5.82
N SER A 10 23.64 24.66 -5.39
CA SER A 10 24.61 24.00 -4.52
C SER A 10 23.98 23.60 -3.18
N THR A 11 23.15 24.47 -2.59
CA THR A 11 22.46 24.17 -1.33
C THR A 11 21.52 22.97 -1.48
N ILE A 12 20.78 22.89 -2.58
CA ILE A 12 19.88 21.76 -2.87
C ILE A 12 20.67 20.47 -3.03
N ILE A 13 21.76 20.49 -3.82
CA ILE A 13 22.62 19.32 -4.05
C ILE A 13 23.17 18.79 -2.72
N ASN A 14 23.73 19.67 -1.89
CA ASN A 14 24.29 19.29 -0.58
C ASN A 14 23.23 18.67 0.33
N HIS A 15 21.99 19.20 0.30
CA HIS A 15 20.91 18.67 1.11
C HIS A 15 20.50 17.26 0.65
N VAL A 16 20.40 17.04 -0.66
CA VAL A 16 20.10 15.73 -1.24
C VAL A 16 21.17 14.71 -0.89
N GLU A 17 22.45 15.07 -1.01
CA GLU A 17 23.56 14.19 -0.62
C GLU A 17 23.50 13.81 0.86
N SER A 18 23.17 14.76 1.74
CA SER A 18 22.99 14.49 3.18
C SER A 18 21.86 13.49 3.46
N ILE A 19 20.74 13.58 2.72
CA ILE A 19 19.63 12.63 2.82
C ILE A 19 20.09 11.25 2.35
N ILE A 20 20.76 11.16 1.20
CA ILE A 20 21.26 9.88 0.66
C ILE A 20 22.23 9.23 1.64
N HIS A 21 23.15 9.98 2.24
CA HIS A 21 24.05 9.42 3.26
C HIS A 21 23.30 8.88 4.46
N THR A 22 22.27 9.58 4.94
CA THR A 22 21.44 9.11 6.06
C THR A 22 20.74 7.80 5.71
N LEU A 23 20.13 7.73 4.51
CA LEU A 23 19.48 6.52 4.02
C LEU A 23 20.46 5.37 3.79
N SER A 24 21.65 5.67 3.25
CA SER A 24 22.69 4.66 2.98
C SER A 24 23.12 3.94 4.25
N LYS A 25 23.27 4.67 5.37
CA LYS A 25 23.56 4.10 6.68
C LYS A 25 22.39 3.27 7.21
N LYS A 26 21.16 3.74 7.03
CA LYS A 26 19.95 3.07 7.52
C LYS A 26 19.66 1.76 6.79
N TYR A 27 19.89 1.72 5.48
CA TYR A 27 19.52 0.59 4.61
C TYR A 27 20.73 -0.18 4.06
N ASN A 28 21.95 0.18 4.45
CA ASN A 28 23.21 -0.48 4.08
C ASN A 28 23.43 -0.62 2.56
N PHE A 29 23.29 0.50 1.82
CA PHE A 29 23.63 0.59 0.39
C PHE A 29 24.78 1.58 0.14
N ASP A 30 25.40 1.54 -1.04
CA ASP A 30 26.47 2.49 -1.40
C ASP A 30 25.90 3.86 -1.77
N SER A 31 26.17 4.87 -0.94
CA SER A 31 25.76 6.25 -1.21
C SER A 31 26.32 6.80 -2.52
N SER A 32 27.52 6.37 -2.93
CA SER A 32 28.20 6.89 -4.13
C SER A 32 27.49 6.44 -5.40
N GLU A 33 27.04 5.19 -5.45
CA GLU A 33 26.25 4.63 -6.53
C GLU A 33 24.90 5.34 -6.66
N ALA A 34 24.22 5.58 -5.54
CA ALA A 34 22.94 6.29 -5.51
C ALA A 34 23.05 7.76 -5.97
N ILE A 35 24.09 8.47 -5.52
CA ILE A 35 24.36 9.85 -5.97
C ILE A 35 24.60 9.86 -7.50
N ASN A 36 25.47 8.98 -8.00
CA ASN A 36 25.74 8.87 -9.43
C ASN A 36 24.48 8.57 -10.25
N PHE A 37 23.62 7.68 -9.76
CA PHE A 37 22.35 7.36 -10.42
C PHE A 37 21.45 8.60 -10.54
N ILE A 38 21.28 9.36 -9.46
CA ILE A 38 20.43 10.56 -9.44
C ILE A 38 21.02 11.65 -10.34
N SER A 39 22.33 11.90 -10.28
CA SER A 39 23.00 12.89 -11.14
C SER A 39 22.87 12.56 -12.62
N ASN A 40 22.89 11.27 -12.97
CA ASN A 40 22.70 10.82 -14.35
C ASN A 40 21.23 10.84 -14.79
N TYR A 41 20.28 10.68 -13.86
CA TYR A 41 18.85 10.67 -14.17
C TYR A 41 18.38 11.99 -14.79
N SER A 42 18.91 13.12 -14.31
CA SER A 42 18.61 14.45 -14.86
C SER A 42 18.98 14.60 -16.33
N ASN A 43 19.94 13.81 -16.84
CA ASN A 43 20.37 13.85 -18.24
C ASN A 43 19.52 12.94 -19.16
N ILE A 44 18.72 12.02 -18.61
CA ILE A 44 17.99 11.01 -19.41
C ILE A 44 16.66 11.57 -19.96
N ASN A 45 16.05 12.55 -19.27
CA ASN A 45 14.70 13.01 -19.59
C ASN A 45 14.58 14.00 -20.76
N GLU A 46 15.67 14.48 -21.35
CA GLU A 46 15.57 15.40 -22.50
C GLU A 46 15.44 14.70 -23.87
N ASN A 47 15.65 13.38 -23.96
CA ASN A 47 15.76 12.72 -25.29
C ASN A 47 15.02 11.40 -25.49
N THR A 48 14.26 10.88 -24.51
CA THR A 48 13.53 9.62 -24.70
C THR A 48 12.02 9.83 -24.72
N ASN A 49 11.44 9.68 -25.91
CA ASN A 49 10.01 9.52 -26.18
C ASN A 49 9.36 8.59 -25.14
N SER A 50 8.50 9.17 -24.30
CA SER A 50 7.93 8.63 -23.06
C SER A 50 6.86 7.55 -23.22
N GLU A 51 6.76 6.88 -24.37
CA GLU A 51 5.63 5.96 -24.63
C GLU A 51 5.84 4.53 -24.15
N GLN A 52 7.08 4.04 -24.00
CA GLN A 52 7.29 2.60 -23.76
C GLN A 52 7.55 2.16 -22.31
N PHE A 53 7.86 3.08 -21.37
CA PHE A 53 8.21 2.69 -20.00
C PHE A 53 7.06 2.80 -18.98
N ASN A 54 5.97 3.48 -19.34
CA ASN A 54 4.83 3.72 -18.43
C ASN A 54 3.88 2.52 -18.28
N GLU A 55 3.97 1.50 -19.13
CA GLU A 55 3.02 0.37 -19.09
C GLU A 55 3.31 -0.64 -17.96
N LYS A 56 4.51 -0.62 -17.37
CA LYS A 56 4.94 -1.71 -16.47
C LYS A 56 5.10 -1.38 -14.99
N VAL A 57 5.09 -0.10 -14.62
CA VAL A 57 5.32 0.31 -13.21
C VAL A 57 4.11 0.99 -12.57
N GLY A 58 3.05 1.33 -13.31
CA GLY A 58 1.84 1.89 -12.71
C GLY A 58 2.05 3.16 -11.89
N ILE A 59 3.17 3.85 -12.07
CA ILE A 59 3.44 5.14 -11.43
C ILE A 59 2.68 6.16 -12.27
N PHE A 60 1.45 6.47 -11.84
CA PHE A 60 0.67 7.55 -12.43
C PHE A 60 1.49 8.85 -12.35
N SER A 61 1.84 9.39 -13.52
CA SER A 61 2.37 10.74 -13.69
C SER A 61 1.40 11.72 -13.04
N VAL A 62 1.74 12.21 -11.84
CA VAL A 62 1.06 13.34 -11.19
C VAL A 62 1.52 14.67 -11.81
N VAL A 63 2.50 14.64 -12.71
CA VAL A 63 3.13 15.84 -13.27
C VAL A 63 2.30 16.49 -14.38
N ASP A 64 1.40 15.74 -15.03
CA ASP A 64 0.58 16.30 -16.11
C ASP A 64 -0.61 17.14 -15.61
N GLU A 65 -0.99 17.04 -14.33
CA GLU A 65 -2.16 17.76 -13.79
C GLU A 65 -1.82 19.18 -13.30
N ILE A 66 -0.54 19.48 -13.03
CA ILE A 66 -0.12 20.81 -12.56
C ILE A 66 0.03 21.81 -13.73
N SER A 67 0.37 21.33 -14.93
CA SER A 67 0.52 22.20 -16.11
C SER A 67 -0.81 22.76 -16.67
N GLN A 68 -1.97 22.26 -16.23
CA GLN A 68 -3.27 22.73 -16.75
C GLN A 68 -3.94 23.81 -15.88
N ILE A 69 -3.45 24.08 -14.66
CA ILE A 69 -4.08 25.06 -13.74
C ILE A 69 -3.60 26.51 -14.01
N SER A 70 -2.53 26.69 -14.80
CA SER A 70 -1.88 28.00 -15.00
C SER A 70 -2.52 28.92 -16.06
N ASN A 71 -3.46 28.47 -16.89
CA ASN A 71 -3.81 29.23 -18.12
C ASN A 71 -5.26 29.75 -18.23
N ASN A 72 -6.14 29.52 -17.25
CA ASN A 72 -7.53 29.99 -17.35
C ASN A 72 -7.84 31.11 -16.35
N SER A 73 -7.28 32.30 -16.60
CA SER A 73 -7.80 33.53 -16.02
C SER A 73 -7.68 34.69 -17.02
N ARG A 74 -8.76 34.92 -17.78
CA ARG A 74 -9.20 36.25 -18.26
C ARG A 74 -10.50 36.14 -19.08
N HIS A 75 -11.53 36.88 -18.63
CA HIS A 75 -12.49 37.73 -19.36
C HIS A 75 -13.19 37.20 -20.64
N GLU A 76 -14.45 37.46 -20.98
CA GLU A 76 -15.65 38.14 -20.43
C GLU A 76 -16.85 37.64 -21.25
N ALA A 77 -18.03 37.77 -20.65
CA ALA A 77 -19.34 38.13 -21.22
C ALA A 77 -19.90 37.47 -22.51
N ASP A 78 -21.20 37.18 -22.37
CA ASP A 78 -22.26 37.12 -23.38
C ASP A 78 -22.69 35.76 -23.98
N ASP A 79 -24.03 35.68 -24.04
CA ASP A 79 -24.89 34.77 -24.81
C ASP A 79 -25.19 33.35 -24.29
N ASN A 80 -26.09 33.36 -23.30
CA ASN A 80 -27.36 32.63 -23.28
C ASN A 80 -27.70 31.78 -24.53
N VAL A 81 -27.29 30.51 -24.53
CA VAL A 81 -27.93 29.46 -25.36
C VAL A 81 -28.07 28.19 -24.52
N SER A 82 -29.29 27.95 -24.07
CA SER A 82 -29.74 26.67 -23.51
C SER A 82 -29.72 25.60 -24.60
N VAL A 83 -28.78 24.67 -24.52
CA VAL A 83 -28.82 23.40 -25.27
C VAL A 83 -28.66 22.24 -24.28
N GLU A 84 -29.72 21.46 -24.24
CA GLU A 84 -29.89 20.21 -23.52
C GLU A 84 -28.76 19.20 -23.84
N PRO A 85 -28.11 18.57 -22.84
CA PRO A 85 -27.03 17.64 -23.13
C PRO A 85 -27.59 16.30 -23.62
N GLU A 86 -27.54 16.08 -24.93
CA GLU A 86 -27.75 14.76 -25.52
C GLU A 86 -26.73 13.76 -24.96
N LYS A 87 -27.25 12.75 -24.26
CA LYS A 87 -26.49 11.65 -23.67
C LYS A 87 -25.78 10.87 -24.78
N LYS A 88 -24.48 11.12 -24.97
CA LYS A 88 -23.58 10.26 -25.76
C LYS A 88 -23.50 8.89 -25.08
N LYS A 89 -24.33 7.94 -25.53
CA LYS A 89 -24.18 6.51 -25.22
C LYS A 89 -22.79 6.09 -25.73
N ARG A 90 -21.84 5.90 -24.81
CA ARG A 90 -20.54 5.29 -25.11
C ARG A 90 -20.81 3.96 -25.83
N GLY A 91 -20.54 3.96 -27.14
CA GLY A 91 -20.75 2.81 -28.00
C GLY A 91 -19.84 1.68 -27.54
N ARG A 92 -20.45 0.57 -27.12
CA ARG A 92 -19.74 -0.70 -26.97
C ARG A 92 -19.17 -1.05 -28.36
N PRO A 93 -17.88 -1.39 -28.50
CA PRO A 93 -17.32 -1.77 -29.80
C PRO A 93 -18.13 -2.94 -30.39
N ARG A 94 -18.73 -2.72 -31.57
CA ARG A 94 -19.45 -3.78 -32.28
C ARG A 94 -18.41 -4.75 -32.86
N LYS A 95 -18.44 -6.01 -32.41
CA LYS A 95 -17.70 -7.09 -33.04
C LYS A 95 -18.29 -7.30 -34.45
N MET A 96 -17.46 -7.13 -35.48
CA MET A 96 -17.78 -7.58 -36.83
C MET A 96 -17.81 -9.11 -36.83
N ASN A 97 -18.94 -9.69 -37.20
CA ASN A 97 -19.03 -11.08 -37.59
C ASN A 97 -18.51 -11.19 -39.02
N ASN A 98 -17.31 -11.75 -39.19
CA ASN A 98 -16.91 -12.30 -40.47
C ASN A 98 -17.59 -13.67 -40.63
N ASP A 99 -18.74 -13.68 -41.31
CA ASP A 99 -19.24 -14.88 -41.96
C ASP A 99 -18.29 -15.26 -43.09
N THR A 100 -17.37 -16.17 -42.79
CA THR A 100 -16.72 -17.00 -43.81
C THR A 100 -17.11 -18.43 -43.52
N ASN A 101 -17.97 -18.90 -44.40
CA ASN A 101 -18.33 -20.28 -44.64
C ASN A 101 -17.04 -21.10 -44.83
N ASP A 102 -16.70 -21.94 -43.85
CA ASP A 102 -15.65 -22.96 -44.00
C ASP A 102 -16.14 -24.22 -43.29
N GLN A 103 -16.85 -25.03 -44.07
CA GLN A 103 -17.14 -26.43 -43.79
C GLN A 103 -15.80 -27.20 -43.61
N ASP A 104 -15.79 -28.21 -42.76
CA ASP A 104 -14.72 -29.20 -42.58
C ASP A 104 -13.37 -28.77 -41.97
N LYS A 105 -13.39 -28.40 -40.68
CA LYS A 105 -12.22 -28.62 -39.80
C LYS A 105 -12.62 -29.28 -38.48
N PRO A 106 -12.01 -30.42 -38.09
CA PRO A 106 -12.32 -31.08 -36.82
C PRO A 106 -11.93 -30.17 -35.65
N LYS A 107 -12.88 -30.00 -34.72
CA LYS A 107 -12.70 -29.24 -33.48
C LYS A 107 -11.45 -29.72 -32.73
N LYS A 108 -10.36 -28.94 -32.76
CA LYS A 108 -9.25 -29.13 -31.83
C LYS A 108 -9.78 -28.85 -30.42
N LYS A 109 -10.03 -29.92 -29.65
CA LYS A 109 -10.28 -29.85 -28.20
C LYS A 109 -9.12 -29.08 -27.58
N ARG A 110 -9.36 -27.82 -27.21
CA ARG A 110 -8.42 -27.04 -26.40
C ARG A 110 -8.12 -27.84 -25.15
N GLY A 111 -6.84 -28.12 -24.92
CA GLY A 111 -6.36 -28.89 -23.79
C GLY A 111 -6.79 -28.23 -22.48
N ARG A 112 -7.77 -28.85 -21.81
CA ARG A 112 -7.76 -28.84 -20.35
C ARG A 112 -6.70 -29.86 -19.93
N PRO A 113 -5.66 -29.48 -19.17
CA PRO A 113 -4.81 -30.46 -18.52
C PRO A 113 -5.70 -31.38 -17.69
N LYS A 114 -5.61 -32.69 -17.93
CA LYS A 114 -6.28 -33.68 -17.08
C LYS A 114 -5.62 -33.57 -15.71
N LYS A 115 -6.38 -33.18 -14.68
CA LYS A 115 -5.94 -33.34 -13.29
C LYS A 115 -5.89 -34.84 -13.01
N GLU A 116 -4.69 -35.38 -12.89
CA GLU A 116 -4.48 -36.72 -12.32
C GLU A 116 -4.63 -36.59 -10.81
N ASN A 117 -5.70 -37.16 -10.26
CA ASN A 117 -5.89 -37.29 -8.83
C ASN A 117 -4.94 -38.38 -8.32
N LYS A 118 -3.80 -37.99 -7.75
CA LYS A 118 -3.05 -38.87 -6.84
C LYS A 118 -3.78 -38.92 -5.51
N VAL A 119 -4.70 -39.87 -5.39
CA VAL A 119 -5.21 -40.33 -4.10
C VAL A 119 -4.05 -41.05 -3.41
N THR A 120 -3.42 -40.40 -2.44
CA THR A 120 -2.55 -41.08 -1.48
C THR A 120 -3.46 -41.48 -0.32
N ILE A 121 -3.82 -42.77 -0.32
CA ILE A 121 -4.39 -43.44 0.84
C ILE A 121 -3.22 -43.58 1.82
N VAL A 122 -3.14 -42.69 2.80
CA VAL A 122 -2.36 -42.92 4.00
C VAL A 122 -3.35 -43.30 5.08
N THR A 123 -3.20 -44.54 5.49
CA THR A 123 -3.99 -45.32 6.44
C THR A 123 -4.02 -44.70 7.83
N ASP A 124 -5.20 -44.73 8.42
CA ASP A 124 -5.45 -44.54 9.85
C ASP A 124 -4.55 -45.45 10.69
N THR A 125 -3.85 -44.83 11.64
CA THR A 125 -3.37 -45.38 12.91
C THR A 125 -3.39 -44.18 13.86
N GLU A 126 -4.45 -44.02 14.66
CA GLU A 126 -4.41 -44.41 16.09
C GLU A 126 -3.03 -44.12 16.70
N ASP A 127 -2.87 -42.99 17.38
CA ASP A 127 -2.73 -43.05 18.83
C ASP A 127 -2.89 -41.69 19.51
N GLU A 128 -3.59 -41.76 20.65
CA GLU A 128 -3.75 -40.72 21.65
C GLU A 128 -2.40 -40.18 22.16
N LYS A 129 -2.34 -38.87 22.44
CA LYS A 129 -2.08 -38.39 23.81
C LYS A 129 -2.16 -36.87 23.91
N GLU A 130 -3.25 -36.44 24.51
CA GLU A 130 -3.32 -35.25 25.34
C GLU A 130 -2.39 -35.42 26.55
N GLU A 131 -1.43 -34.53 26.77
CA GLU A 131 -0.87 -34.32 28.11
C GLU A 131 -0.73 -32.83 28.43
N LYS A 132 -1.72 -32.40 29.23
CA LYS A 132 -1.75 -31.30 30.19
C LYS A 132 -0.38 -30.95 30.78
N TYR A 133 -0.06 -29.65 30.77
CA TYR A 133 0.70 -29.03 31.86
C TYR A 133 -0.11 -27.88 32.45
N GLN A 134 -0.99 -28.23 33.40
CA GLN A 134 -1.44 -27.29 34.43
C GLN A 134 -0.38 -27.29 35.54
N LYS A 135 0.16 -26.11 35.87
CA LYS A 135 0.74 -25.85 37.18
C LYS A 135 -0.18 -24.88 37.91
N THR A 136 -0.68 -25.36 39.04
CA THR A 136 -1.58 -24.70 40.00
C THR A 136 -0.82 -24.04 41.14
N THR A 137 -1.61 -23.37 41.99
CA THR A 137 -1.42 -22.88 43.38
C THR A 137 -0.76 -21.50 43.49
N ASP A 138 -1.53 -20.43 43.71
CA ASP A 138 -2.22 -20.05 44.97
C ASP A 138 -1.22 -19.81 46.12
N GLU A 139 -1.29 -18.62 46.74
CA GLU A 139 -0.35 -17.98 47.67
C GLU A 139 0.70 -17.12 46.92
N ILE A 140 0.51 -15.80 46.71
CA ILE A 140 0.63 -14.74 47.72
C ILE A 140 -0.24 -13.55 47.30
N ILE A 141 -1.52 -13.59 47.67
CA ILE A 141 -2.36 -12.40 47.81
C ILE A 141 -2.64 -12.32 49.31
N SER A 142 -2.10 -11.34 50.04
CA SER A 142 -2.70 -10.78 51.27
C SER A 142 -1.78 -9.79 52.00
N SER A 143 -1.81 -8.54 51.57
CA SER A 143 -1.67 -7.35 52.42
C SER A 143 -2.05 -6.12 51.59
N SER A 144 -3.32 -5.94 51.24
CA SER A 144 -4.35 -5.28 52.07
C SER A 144 -4.00 -3.85 52.53
N ILE A 145 -4.59 -2.88 51.81
CA ILE A 145 -5.37 -1.73 52.30
C ILE A 145 -4.62 -0.60 53.04
N THR A 146 -4.60 0.57 52.40
CA THR A 146 -5.04 1.90 52.89
C THR A 146 -4.75 2.91 51.76
N SER A 147 -5.49 3.96 51.44
CA SER A 147 -6.76 4.56 51.86
C SER A 147 -7.00 5.70 50.85
N SER A 148 -8.26 5.95 50.54
CA SER A 148 -8.81 7.00 49.66
C SER A 148 -8.33 8.44 49.95
N GLU A 149 -8.07 9.26 48.91
CA GLU A 149 -8.86 10.44 48.44
C GLU A 149 -8.07 11.29 47.39
N PRO A 150 -8.65 12.31 46.69
CA PRO A 150 -8.60 12.39 45.23
C PRO A 150 -7.73 13.53 44.65
N ILE A 151 -7.68 13.58 43.31
CA ILE A 151 -7.24 14.67 42.42
C ILE A 151 -5.75 14.62 42.07
N SER A 152 -5.42 14.23 40.84
CA SER A 152 -4.96 15.16 39.80
C SER A 152 -4.53 14.39 38.55
N SER A 153 -5.02 14.85 37.41
CA SER A 153 -4.70 14.43 36.07
C SER A 153 -3.19 14.44 35.80
N ASN A 154 -2.61 13.24 35.63
CA ASN A 154 -1.50 12.94 34.73
C ASN A 154 -1.40 11.42 34.67
N ASP A 155 -2.14 10.85 33.72
CA ASP A 155 -2.11 9.42 33.40
C ASP A 155 -0.88 9.17 32.51
N GLU A 156 0.29 9.21 33.16
CA GLU A 156 1.55 8.72 32.62
C GLU A 156 1.50 7.19 32.77
N LEU A 157 0.90 6.55 31.78
CA LEU A 157 0.71 5.10 31.75
C LEU A 157 2.08 4.41 31.68
N ASP A 158 2.40 3.69 32.76
CA ASP A 158 3.50 2.73 32.85
C ASP A 158 3.55 1.84 31.59
N GLU A 159 4.58 2.05 30.76
CA GLU A 159 4.83 1.29 29.51
C GLU A 159 5.36 -0.14 29.76
N GLU A 160 5.50 -0.59 31.02
CA GLU A 160 6.23 -1.82 31.33
C GLU A 160 5.39 -3.10 31.44
N ASN A 161 4.11 -3.10 31.06
CA ASN A 161 3.23 -4.27 31.26
C ASN A 161 2.36 -4.68 30.05
N LEU A 162 2.85 -4.48 28.82
CA LEU A 162 2.10 -4.78 27.59
C LEU A 162 2.54 -6.05 26.84
N SER A 163 3.46 -6.86 27.37
CA SER A 163 4.08 -7.94 26.60
C SER A 163 3.20 -9.17 26.34
N ASP A 164 2.09 -9.36 27.07
CA ASP A 164 1.36 -10.65 27.05
C ASP A 164 -0.13 -10.54 26.63
N LEU A 165 -0.60 -9.42 26.09
CA LEU A 165 -1.94 -9.36 25.51
C LEU A 165 -1.92 -10.00 24.12
N GLU A 166 -2.38 -11.25 24.02
CA GLU A 166 -2.62 -11.94 22.75
C GLU A 166 -3.77 -11.23 22.00
N ILE A 167 -3.44 -10.51 20.94
CA ILE A 167 -4.41 -9.78 20.11
C ILE A 167 -4.83 -10.70 18.96
N ASP A 168 -6.13 -11.01 18.89
CA ASP A 168 -6.69 -11.77 17.77
C ASP A 168 -6.77 -10.89 16.51
N VAL A 169 -6.09 -11.32 15.45
CA VAL A 169 -5.96 -10.59 14.18
C VAL A 169 -6.35 -11.47 13.00
N GLU A 170 -7.14 -10.93 12.09
CA GLU A 170 -7.62 -11.62 10.89
C GLU A 170 -6.88 -11.14 9.63
N ASN A 171 -6.65 -12.05 8.68
CA ASN A 171 -6.16 -11.71 7.36
C ASN A 171 -7.19 -10.90 6.59
N TRP A 172 -6.80 -9.70 6.17
CA TRP A 172 -7.68 -8.76 5.48
C TRP A 172 -7.01 -8.25 4.20
N THR A 173 -7.79 -7.89 3.18
CA THR A 173 -7.27 -7.38 1.90
C THR A 173 -7.93 -6.04 1.60
N TRP A 174 -7.12 -5.03 1.33
CA TRP A 174 -7.57 -3.67 1.04
C TRP A 174 -6.83 -3.15 -0.19
N LYS A 175 -7.60 -2.70 -1.20
CA LYS A 175 -7.09 -2.22 -2.49
C LYS A 175 -6.12 -3.19 -3.20
N GLY A 176 -6.24 -4.49 -2.92
CA GLY A 176 -5.40 -5.55 -3.51
C GLY A 176 -4.20 -5.95 -2.66
N ASP A 177 -3.87 -5.17 -1.64
CA ASP A 177 -2.78 -5.45 -0.70
C ASP A 177 -3.29 -6.21 0.52
N LYS A 178 -2.42 -7.05 1.11
CA LYS A 178 -2.74 -7.87 2.27
C LYS A 178 -2.31 -7.20 3.56
N TYR A 179 -3.18 -7.24 4.56
CA TYR A 179 -3.00 -6.67 5.89
C TYR A 179 -3.51 -7.63 6.95
N LEU A 180 -3.17 -7.37 8.21
CA LEU A 180 -3.82 -7.96 9.37
C LEU A 180 -4.72 -6.91 10.01
N ARG A 181 -5.92 -7.29 10.43
CA ARG A 181 -6.87 -6.38 11.07
C ARG A 181 -7.44 -7.00 12.33
N ASP A 182 -7.52 -6.22 13.41
CA ASP A 182 -8.16 -6.64 14.65
C ASP A 182 -9.65 -6.22 14.71
N THR A 183 -10.35 -6.71 15.74
CA THR A 183 -11.75 -6.36 16.01
C THR A 183 -11.98 -4.87 16.31
N LYS A 184 -10.92 -4.15 16.70
CA LYS A 184 -10.94 -2.70 16.98
C LYS A 184 -10.67 -1.86 15.73
N GLY A 185 -10.41 -2.49 14.59
CA GLY A 185 -10.10 -1.82 13.33
C GLY A 185 -8.66 -1.31 13.21
N ASN A 186 -7.75 -1.68 14.11
CA ASN A 186 -6.33 -1.43 13.89
C ASN A 186 -5.84 -2.33 12.75
N VAL A 187 -4.96 -1.77 11.93
CA VAL A 187 -4.36 -2.43 10.78
C VAL A 187 -2.87 -2.62 11.05
N TYR A 188 -2.39 -3.83 10.80
CA TYR A 188 -0.99 -4.22 10.97
C TYR A 188 -0.42 -4.74 9.64
N CYS A 189 0.89 -4.59 9.48
CA CYS A 189 1.60 -5.16 8.34
C CYS A 189 1.75 -6.67 8.49
N VAL A 190 1.45 -7.45 7.44
CA VAL A 190 1.56 -8.92 7.46
C VAL A 190 3.01 -9.39 7.71
N ASN A 191 4.00 -8.62 7.27
CA ASN A 191 5.40 -9.03 7.36
C ASN A 191 6.03 -8.66 8.71
N THR A 192 5.81 -7.43 9.18
CA THR A 192 6.46 -6.91 10.39
C THR A 192 5.61 -7.04 11.64
N HIS A 193 4.30 -7.31 11.49
CA HIS A 193 3.30 -7.25 12.57
C HIS A 193 3.25 -5.89 13.28
N GLU A 194 3.87 -4.85 12.70
CA GLU A 194 3.81 -3.49 13.23
C GLU A 194 2.47 -2.85 12.91
N LYS A 195 1.96 -2.07 13.88
CA LYS A 195 0.73 -1.30 13.73
C LYS A 195 0.94 -0.17 12.73
N MET A 196 0.16 -0.16 11.65
CA MET A 196 0.21 0.87 10.62
C MET A 196 -0.81 1.99 10.83
N GLY A 197 -1.96 1.68 11.41
CA GLY A 197 -3.02 2.68 11.58
C GLY A 197 -4.35 2.08 12.00
N ILE A 198 -5.43 2.83 11.78
CA ILE A 198 -6.81 2.41 12.03
C ILE A 198 -7.59 2.54 10.72
N TYR A 199 -8.31 1.48 10.34
CA TYR A 199 -9.17 1.50 9.17
C TYR A 199 -10.50 2.19 9.48
N ASP A 200 -10.80 3.23 8.70
CA ASP A 200 -12.08 3.94 8.73
C ASP A 200 -12.99 3.40 7.62
N GLN A 201 -14.02 2.65 8.03
CA GLN A 201 -14.96 2.01 7.10
C GLN A 201 -15.87 3.02 6.38
N GLU A 202 -16.17 4.18 6.98
CA GLU A 202 -17.04 5.17 6.34
C GLU A 202 -16.33 5.86 5.17
N ARG A 203 -15.03 6.09 5.33
CA ARG A 203 -14.20 6.80 4.35
C ARG A 203 -13.41 5.87 3.44
N ASP A 204 -13.38 4.57 3.73
CA ASP A 204 -12.58 3.55 3.03
C ASP A 204 -11.09 3.96 2.94
N ILE A 205 -10.52 4.36 4.08
CA ILE A 205 -9.11 4.77 4.22
C ILE A 205 -8.47 4.21 5.49
N ILE A 206 -7.15 4.07 5.48
CA ILE A 206 -6.34 3.78 6.66
C ILE A 206 -5.78 5.10 7.20
N ILE A 207 -6.08 5.41 8.47
CA ILE A 207 -5.60 6.61 9.15
C ILE A 207 -4.32 6.25 9.92
N ILE A 208 -3.20 6.80 9.47
CA ILE A 208 -1.89 6.66 10.13
C ILE A 208 -1.82 7.70 11.24
N LYS A 209 -1.70 7.25 12.50
CA LYS A 209 -1.41 8.13 13.63
C LYS A 209 0.11 8.19 13.78
N ASN A 210 0.70 9.34 13.40
CA ASN A 210 2.07 9.69 13.76
C ASN A 210 2.15 10.17 15.21
#